data_AF-A0A937QDE1-F1
#
_entry.id   AF-A0A937QDE1-F1
#
_cell.length_a   1.000
_cell.length_b   1.000
_cell.length_c   1.000
_cell.angle_alpha   90.00
_cell.angle_beta   90.00
_cell.angle_gamma   90.00
#
_symmetry.space_group_name_H-M   'P 1'
#
loop_
_entity.id
_entity.type
_entity.pdbx_description
1 polymer ?
#
loop_
_entity_poly.entity_id
_entity_poly.type
_entity_poly.pdbx_seq_one_letter_code
_entity_poly.pdbx_strand_id
1 'polypeptide(L)'
;MEERDIYRLFFSVLRHPAQNTEEVREVFSVLIRSTLRYRDHLLETKGIVITVEDVRTVLDWFVPSLSTGRLPETDDTIRLDLLKLWLDELKYFGNPKVYLS
;
A
#
# COMPACT_ATOMS: atom_id res chain seq x y z
N MET A 1 -12.94 -9.38 3.37
CA MET A 1 -12.46 -8.66 2.18
C MET A 1 -11.72 -9.65 1.32
N GLU A 2 -12.15 -9.84 0.08
CA GLU A 2 -11.50 -10.78 -0.82
C GLU A 2 -10.28 -10.13 -1.47
N GLU A 3 -9.29 -10.94 -1.85
CA GLU A 3 -8.10 -10.49 -2.57
C GLU A 3 -8.48 -9.71 -3.86
N ARG A 4 -9.51 -10.19 -4.57
CA ARG A 4 -10.03 -9.55 -5.80
C ARG A 4 -10.52 -8.13 -5.58
N ASP A 5 -11.01 -7.80 -4.37
CA ASP A 5 -11.49 -6.45 -4.06
C ASP A 5 -10.34 -5.45 -3.99
N ILE A 6 -9.20 -5.87 -3.43
CA ILE A 6 -7.97 -5.09 -3.37
C ILE A 6 -7.40 -4.87 -4.77
N TYR A 7 -7.32 -5.92 -5.60
CA TYR A 7 -6.91 -5.75 -6.99
C TYR A 7 -7.81 -4.76 -7.73
N ARG A 8 -9.13 -4.87 -7.61
CA ARG A 8 -10.07 -3.93 -8.23
C ARG A 8 -9.86 -2.50 -7.74
N LEU A 9 -9.62 -2.31 -6.45
CA LEU A 9 -9.34 -0.98 -5.89
C LEU A 9 -8.11 -0.36 -6.57
N PHE A 10 -6.98 -1.06 -6.56
CA PHE A 10 -5.74 -0.56 -7.15
C PHE A 10 -5.82 -0.39 -8.68
N PHE A 11 -6.46 -1.31 -9.40
CA PHE A 11 -6.70 -1.15 -10.83
C PHE A 11 -7.67 0.00 -11.17
N SER A 12 -8.57 0.36 -10.26
CA SER A 12 -9.46 1.51 -10.48
C SER A 12 -8.72 2.86 -10.47
N VAL A 13 -7.56 2.91 -9.80
CA VAL A 13 -6.63 4.06 -9.78
C VAL A 13 -5.86 4.13 -11.11
N LEU A 14 -5.50 2.98 -11.69
CA LEU A 14 -4.81 2.84 -12.98
C LEU A 14 -5.63 3.21 -14.23
N ARG A 15 -6.84 3.76 -14.08
CA ARG A 15 -7.76 4.03 -15.20
C ARG A 15 -7.26 5.06 -16.21
N HIS A 16 -6.22 5.83 -15.88
CA HIS A 16 -5.53 6.66 -16.88
C HIS A 16 -4.45 5.84 -17.62
N PRO A 17 -4.50 5.74 -18.96
CA PRO A 17 -3.50 5.01 -19.75
C PRO A 17 -2.05 5.47 -19.50
N ALA A 18 -1.86 6.74 -19.17
CA ALA A 18 -0.57 7.33 -18.83
C ALA A 18 0.02 6.82 -17.49
N GLN A 19 -0.80 6.20 -16.64
CA GLN A 19 -0.40 5.64 -15.34
C GLN A 19 -0.23 4.12 -15.37
N ASN A 20 -0.47 3.47 -16.52
CA ASN A 20 -0.38 2.01 -16.66
C ASN A 20 0.98 1.60 -17.25
N THR A 21 2.07 2.08 -16.67
CA THR A 21 3.43 1.63 -17.00
C THR A 21 3.81 0.41 -16.17
N GLU A 22 4.87 -0.31 -16.57
CA GLU A 22 5.32 -1.50 -15.85
C GLU A 22 5.78 -1.14 -14.43
N GLU A 23 6.49 -0.02 -14.27
CA GLU A 23 6.98 0.45 -12.97
C GLU A 23 5.82 0.74 -12.00
N VAL A 24 4.73 1.31 -12.51
CA VAL A 24 3.54 1.57 -11.70
C VAL A 24 2.83 0.27 -11.32
N ARG A 25 2.80 -0.73 -12.22
CA ARG A 25 2.25 -2.07 -11.90
C ARG A 25 3.08 -2.79 -10.85
N GLU A 26 4.40 -2.68 -10.90
CA GLU A 26 5.28 -3.28 -9.91
C GLU A 26 5.07 -2.63 -8.54
N VAL A 27 5.00 -1.29 -8.47
CA VAL A 27 4.64 -0.55 -7.25
C VAL A 27 3.32 -1.07 -6.70
N PHE A 28 2.27 -1.12 -7.51
CA PHE A 28 0.97 -1.62 -7.05
C PHE A 28 1.00 -3.08 -6.61
N SER A 29 1.78 -3.93 -7.27
CA SER A 29 1.95 -5.33 -6.85
C SER A 29 2.57 -5.44 -5.46
N VAL A 30 3.55 -4.57 -5.13
CA VAL A 30 4.15 -4.48 -3.79
C VAL A 30 3.13 -4.00 -2.76
N LEU A 31 2.34 -2.97 -3.08
CA LEU A 31 1.30 -2.46 -2.18
C LEU A 31 0.21 -3.50 -1.90
N ILE A 32 -0.26 -4.21 -2.93
CA ILE A 32 -1.26 -5.27 -2.79
C ILE A 32 -0.73 -6.39 -1.89
N ARG A 33 0.47 -6.91 -2.19
CA ARG A 33 1.09 -8.00 -1.41
C ARG A 33 1.30 -7.61 0.05
N SER A 34 1.82 -6.42 0.32
CA SER A 34 2.05 -5.94 1.68
C SER A 34 0.75 -5.72 2.44
N THR A 35 -0.31 -5.26 1.77
CA THR A 35 -1.65 -5.10 2.36
C THR A 35 -2.26 -6.43 2.77
N LEU A 36 -2.20 -7.45 1.91
CA LEU A 36 -2.72 -8.78 2.21
C LEU A 36 -1.98 -9.40 3.40
N ARG A 37 -0.64 -9.31 3.40
CA ARG A 37 0.19 -9.77 4.52
C ARG A 37 -0.16 -9.06 5.83
N TYR A 38 -0.36 -7.75 5.78
CA TYR A 38 -0.72 -6.95 6.95
C TYR A 38 -2.12 -7.31 7.50
N ARG A 39 -3.11 -7.48 6.61
CA ARG A 39 -4.46 -7.93 6.96
C ARG A 39 -4.41 -9.28 7.67
N ASP A 40 -3.72 -10.26 7.08
CA ASP A 40 -3.67 -11.63 7.60
C ASP A 40 -2.99 -11.65 8.97
N HIS A 41 -1.88 -10.92 9.11
CA HIS A 41 -1.20 -10.77 10.38
C HIS A 41 -2.08 -10.14 11.48
N LEU A 42 -2.80 -9.07 11.18
CA LEU A 42 -3.69 -8.42 12.16
C LEU A 42 -4.88 -9.29 12.55
N LEU A 43 -5.43 -10.05 11.60
CA LEU A 43 -6.49 -10.99 11.87
C LEU A 43 -6.01 -12.08 12.82
N GLU A 44 -4.85 -12.68 12.54
CA GLU A 44 -4.26 -13.75 13.34
C GLU A 44 -3.84 -13.30 14.75
N THR A 45 -3.23 -12.11 14.86
CA THR A 45 -2.61 -11.68 16.12
C THR A 45 -3.51 -10.83 17.01
N LYS A 46 -4.44 -10.07 16.41
CA LYS A 46 -5.27 -9.09 17.13
C LYS A 46 -6.77 -9.30 16.90
N GLY A 47 -7.17 -10.21 16.00
CA GLY A 47 -8.58 -10.37 15.60
C GLY A 47 -9.14 -9.15 14.86
N ILE A 48 -8.28 -8.27 14.34
CA ILE A 48 -8.69 -7.04 13.66
C ILE A 48 -8.89 -7.32 12.17
N VAL A 49 -10.04 -6.90 11.64
CA VAL A 49 -10.37 -7.03 10.22
C VAL A 49 -10.07 -5.72 9.50
N ILE A 50 -9.21 -5.78 8.49
CA ILE A 50 -8.96 -4.68 7.56
C ILE A 50 -9.97 -4.75 6.41
N THR A 51 -10.63 -3.62 6.15
CA THR A 51 -11.62 -3.46 5.07
C THR A 51 -11.03 -2.77 3.84
N VAL A 52 -11.75 -2.82 2.73
CA VAL A 52 -11.38 -2.07 1.51
C VAL A 52 -11.34 -0.56 1.77
N GLU A 53 -12.19 -0.08 2.67
CA GLU A 53 -12.28 1.35 2.98
C GLU A 53 -11.08 1.84 3.80
N ASP A 54 -10.55 0.98 4.67
CA ASP A 54 -9.28 1.26 5.35
C ASP A 54 -8.15 1.43 4.35
N VAL A 55 -8.09 0.54 3.35
CA VAL A 55 -7.06 0.59 2.31
C VAL A 55 -7.23 1.80 1.40
N ARG A 56 -8.46 2.21 1.09
CA ARG A 56 -8.75 3.47 0.38
C ARG A 56 -8.25 4.69 1.15
N THR A 57 -8.57 4.75 2.43
CA THR A 57 -8.12 5.84 3.31
C THR A 57 -6.60 5.92 3.33
N VAL A 58 -5.91 4.79 3.40
CA VAL A 58 -4.45 4.75 3.36
C VAL A 58 -3.90 5.17 1.99
N LEU A 59 -4.56 4.82 0.88
CA LEU A 59 -4.21 5.32 -0.45
C LEU A 59 -4.34 6.85 -0.55
N ASP A 60 -5.39 7.41 0.03
CA ASP A 60 -5.60 8.86 0.07
C ASP A 60 -4.52 9.59 0.88
N TRP A 61 -3.94 8.93 1.90
CA TRP A 61 -2.81 9.45 2.66
C TRP A 61 -1.47 9.24 1.95
N PHE A 62 -1.35 8.16 1.18
CA PHE A 62 -0.10 7.74 0.55
C PHE A 62 0.43 8.77 -0.44
N VAL A 63 -0.42 9.27 -1.34
CA VAL A 63 0.00 10.23 -2.37
C VAL A 63 0.50 11.56 -1.76
N PRO A 64 -0.24 12.21 -0.84
CA PRO A 64 0.26 13.36 -0.10
C PRO A 64 1.56 13.08 0.68
N SER A 65 1.67 11.93 1.34
CA SER A 65 2.86 11.56 2.11
C SER A 65 4.10 11.38 1.23
N LEU A 66 3.96 10.83 0.02
CA LEU A 66 5.05 10.77 -0.96
C LEU A 66 5.50 12.16 -1.41
N SER A 67 4.56 13.08 -1.64
CA SER A 67 4.87 14.42 -2.14
C SER A 67 5.48 15.36 -1.08
N THR A 68 5.04 15.23 0.17
CA THR A 68 5.40 16.14 1.27
C THR A 68 6.44 15.58 2.22
N GLY A 69 6.65 14.26 2.21
CA GLY A 69 7.45 13.55 3.20
C GLY A 69 6.83 13.56 4.61
N ARG A 70 5.58 13.99 4.76
CA ARG A 70 4.87 14.06 6.05
C ARG A 70 3.85 12.94 6.19
N LEU A 71 3.72 12.41 7.40
CA LEU A 71 2.65 11.48 7.74
C LEU A 71 1.38 12.27 8.12
N PRO A 72 0.18 11.71 7.91
CA PRO A 72 -1.06 12.32 8.37
C PRO A 72 -1.09 12.37 9.91
N GLU A 73 -1.64 13.45 10.46
CA GLU A 73 -1.96 13.53 11.90
C GLU A 73 -3.26 12.77 12.15
N THR A 74 -3.16 11.60 12.79
CA THR A 74 -4.30 10.71 13.04
C THR A 74 -4.05 9.87 14.29
N ASP A 75 -5.12 9.50 14.99
CA ASP A 75 -5.12 8.52 16.08
C ASP A 75 -5.32 7.09 15.58
N ASP A 76 -5.64 6.92 14.29
CA ASP A 76 -5.82 5.63 13.63
C ASP A 76 -4.48 4.93 13.39
N THR A 77 -3.99 4.29 14.44
CA THR A 77 -2.70 3.57 14.45
C THR A 77 -2.63 2.44 13.42
N ILE A 78 -3.76 1.77 13.14
CA ILE A 78 -3.81 0.64 12.20
C ILE A 78 -3.57 1.11 10.77
N ARG A 79 -4.31 2.14 10.34
CA ARG A 79 -4.14 2.71 9.00
C ARG A 79 -2.78 3.40 8.86
N LEU A 80 -2.31 4.06 9.91
CA LEU A 80 -1.00 4.70 9.93
C LEU A 80 0.14 3.69 9.82
N ASP A 81 0.03 2.52 10.45
CA ASP A 81 1.03 1.47 10.35
C ASP A 81 1.05 0.84 8.95
N LEU A 82 -0.11 0.65 8.32
CA LEU A 82 -0.18 0.22 6.91
C LEU A 82 0.46 1.26 5.97
N LEU A 83 0.24 2.54 6.21
CA LEU A 83 0.89 3.62 5.45
C LEU A 83 2.42 3.55 5.57
N LYS A 84 2.94 3.42 6.79
CA LYS A 84 4.39 3.31 7.04
C LYS A 84 4.97 2.09 6.35
N LEU A 85 4.27 0.95 6.42
CA LEU A 85 4.68 -0.27 5.73
C LEU A 85 4.84 -0.04 4.23
N TRP A 86 3.88 0.62 3.57
CA TRP A 86 3.97 0.94 2.15
C TRP A 86 5.13 1.87 1.81
N LEU A 87 5.33 2.92 2.62
CA LEU A 87 6.44 3.86 2.43
C LEU A 87 7.80 3.16 2.58
N ASP A 88 7.92 2.23 3.53
CA ASP A 88 9.15 1.47 3.72
C ASP A 88 9.40 0.48 2.58
N GLU A 89 8.38 -0.28 2.15
CA GLU A 89 8.48 -1.18 0.99
C GLU A 89 8.95 -0.43 -0.27
N LEU A 90 8.48 0.81 -0.48
CA LEU A 90 8.93 1.64 -1.59
C LEU A 90 10.37 2.17 -1.47
N LYS A 91 10.87 2.43 -0.27
CA LYS A 91 12.29 2.79 -0.08
C LYS A 91 13.22 1.67 -0.53
N TYR A 92 12.83 0.43 -0.28
CA TYR A 92 13.58 -0.75 -0.74
C TYR A 92 13.38 -1.00 -2.25
N PHE A 93 12.19 -0.73 -2.77
CA PHE A 93 11.90 -0.84 -4.19
C PHE A 93 12.68 0.17 -5.05
N GLY A 94 12.82 1.41 -4.57
CA GLY A 94 13.56 2.48 -5.23
C GLY A 94 15.10 2.39 -5.14
N ASN A 95 15.64 1.34 -4.50
CA ASN A 95 17.08 1.13 -4.39
C ASN A 95 17.53 -0.15 -5.16
N PRO A 96 17.50 -0.14 -6.50
CA PRO A 96 17.96 -1.27 -7.32
C PRO A 96 19.49 -1.25 -7.45
N LYS A 97 20.21 -1.46 -6.33
CA LYS A 97 21.63 -1.83 -6.35
C LYS A 97 21.99 -2.74 -5.18
N VAL A 98 21.39 -3.92 -5.16
CA VAL A 98 22.07 -5.10 -4.62
C VAL A 98 21.74 -6.29 -5.54
N TYR A 99 22.19 -6.19 -6.80
CA TYR A 99 22.62 -7.40 -7.50
C TYR A 99 23.94 -7.78 -6.83
N LEU A 100 23.90 -8.68 -5.86
CA LEU A 100 25.10 -9.38 -5.43
C LEU A 100 25.47 -10.35 -6.55
N SER A 101 26.45 -9.92 -7.35
CA SER A 101 27.37 -10.80 -8.05
C SER A 101 28.15 -11.68 -7.06
#